data_AF-A0A0M0JFM4-F1
#
_entry.id   AF-A0A0M0JFM4-F1
#
_cell.length_a   1.000
_cell.length_b   1.000
_cell.length_c   1.000
_cell.angle_alpha   90.00
_cell.angle_beta   90.00
_cell.angle_gamma   90.00
#
_symmetry.space_group_name_H-M   'P 1'
#
loop_
_entity.id
_entity.type
_entity.pdbx_description
1 polymer ?
#
loop_
_entity_poly.entity_id
_entity_poly.type
_entity_poly.pdbx_seq_one_letter_code
_entity_poly.pdbx_strand_id
1 'polypeptide(L)'
;MYASAAARAAAEHLPAERPPRQRREGGGTKQKRRPAKATEATRAAAEAAPEVTPRKTGVEALHERRRVEEATFKQRESKKHQADKLLHEWLGRTRGDVYEMMGSVKLFTDLFDSDPLAGILPQRGHAAQLKKAWHKLAAKLHPDRQQQNSVATQVLAEEVFKALTIAYAKENERLGVRA
;
A
#
# COMPACT_ATOMS: atom_id res chain seq x y z
N MET A 1 -14.71 54.18 23.89
CA MET A 1 -14.11 53.98 25.23
C MET A 1 -13.09 52.86 25.11
N TYR A 2 -11.82 53.19 25.43
CA TYR A 2 -10.64 52.38 25.83
C TYR A 2 -10.60 50.86 25.49
N ALA A 3 -9.65 50.32 24.68
CA ALA A 3 -8.21 50.05 24.96
C ALA A 3 -8.01 49.00 26.09
N SER A 4 -7.11 48.00 26.10
CA SER A 4 -6.01 47.51 25.26
C SER A 4 -5.39 46.25 25.94
N ALA A 5 -4.54 45.51 25.20
CA ALA A 5 -3.29 44.82 25.61
C ALA A 5 -3.31 43.68 26.66
N ALA A 6 -2.86 42.45 26.30
CA ALA A 6 -1.47 41.92 26.34
C ALA A 6 -1.22 41.14 27.66
N ALA A 7 -0.42 40.08 27.80
CA ALA A 7 0.80 39.58 27.14
C ALA A 7 0.88 38.04 27.35
N ARG A 8 1.38 37.17 26.45
CA ARG A 8 2.76 36.91 25.95
C ARG A 8 3.82 36.57 27.02
N ALA A 9 4.30 35.33 26.99
CA ALA A 9 5.72 34.87 27.05
C ALA A 9 5.73 33.32 27.12
N ALA A 10 6.21 32.52 26.18
CA ALA A 10 7.55 32.39 25.55
C ALA A 10 8.61 31.75 26.48
N ALA A 11 9.06 30.53 26.11
CA ALA A 11 10.43 29.98 26.23
C ALA A 11 10.35 28.46 25.95
N GLU A 12 10.72 27.94 24.77
CA GLU A 12 12.09 27.69 24.28
C GLU A 12 12.75 26.40 24.82
N HIS A 13 13.37 25.68 23.87
CA HIS A 13 14.45 24.68 23.98
C HIS A 13 14.11 23.17 23.92
N LEU A 14 14.17 22.65 22.69
CA LEU A 14 14.91 21.43 22.34
C LEU A 14 16.43 21.72 22.42
N PRO A 15 17.29 20.74 22.73
CA PRO A 15 17.90 19.98 21.64
C PRO A 15 18.08 18.46 21.89
N ALA A 16 18.48 17.80 20.80
CA ALA A 16 18.67 16.38 20.54
C ALA A 16 19.57 15.60 21.51
N GLU A 17 19.36 14.26 21.60
CA GLU A 17 20.44 13.28 21.43
C GLU A 17 19.93 11.82 21.27
N ARG A 18 20.80 11.01 20.67
CA ARG A 18 20.62 9.65 20.12
C ARG A 18 20.70 8.53 21.19
N PRO A 19 20.40 7.25 20.84
CA PRO A 19 20.04 6.20 21.79
C PRO A 19 21.25 5.47 22.41
N PRO A 20 21.12 4.88 23.60
CA PRO A 20 22.11 3.93 24.11
C PRO A 20 21.80 2.47 23.74
N ARG A 21 22.92 1.79 23.49
CA ARG A 21 23.14 0.39 23.12
C ARG A 21 22.64 -0.64 24.14
N GLN A 22 22.36 -1.82 23.58
CA GLN A 22 22.64 -3.18 24.06
C GLN A 22 23.08 -3.35 25.53
N ARG A 23 22.34 -4.19 26.26
CA ARG A 23 22.91 -5.08 27.27
C ARG A 23 22.00 -6.29 27.48
N ARG A 24 22.41 -7.46 27.00
CA ARG A 24 22.15 -8.73 27.70
C ARG A 24 23.40 -9.59 27.61
N GLU A 25 24.05 -9.64 28.77
CA GLU A 25 25.05 -10.61 29.17
C GLU A 25 24.40 -11.98 29.36
N GLY A 26 25.21 -13.03 29.16
CA GLY A 26 24.87 -14.43 29.31
C GLY A 26 25.50 -15.18 28.15
N GLY A 27 26.59 -15.91 28.28
CA GLY A 27 27.15 -16.61 29.42
C GLY A 27 27.83 -17.82 28.78
N GLY A 28 29.16 -17.89 28.87
CA GLY A 28 29.92 -18.92 28.16
C GLY A 28 29.76 -20.31 28.76
N THR A 29 30.08 -21.32 27.96
CA THR A 29 30.98 -22.41 28.37
C THR A 29 31.52 -23.11 27.12
N LYS A 30 32.85 -23.10 26.98
CA LYS A 30 33.61 -23.98 26.09
C LYS A 30 33.69 -25.35 26.75
N GLN A 31 33.44 -26.43 26.02
CA GLN A 31 34.13 -27.69 26.32
C GLN A 31 34.43 -28.48 25.04
N LYS A 32 35.72 -28.60 24.78
CA LYS A 32 36.35 -29.46 23.78
C LYS A 32 36.03 -30.93 24.08
N ARG A 33 35.77 -31.72 23.04
CA ARG A 33 36.22 -33.12 22.90
C ARG A 33 35.94 -33.65 21.47
N ARG A 34 37.00 -33.85 20.70
CA ARG A 34 37.13 -34.83 19.60
C ARG A 34 38.04 -35.96 20.13
N PRO A 35 38.26 -37.10 19.45
CA PRO A 35 37.50 -37.73 18.35
C PRO A 35 37.22 -39.24 18.59
N ALA A 36 36.40 -39.87 17.76
CA ALA A 36 36.55 -41.29 17.42
C ALA A 36 36.02 -41.56 16.00
N LYS A 37 36.68 -42.51 15.34
CA LYS A 37 36.70 -42.82 13.91
C LYS A 37 35.61 -43.84 13.51
N ALA A 38 35.20 -43.72 12.25
CA ALA A 38 34.99 -44.78 11.24
C ALA A 38 33.87 -45.83 11.41
N THR A 39 33.00 -45.88 10.41
CA THR A 39 32.68 -47.03 9.54
C THR A 39 31.85 -46.47 8.37
N GLU A 40 32.40 -46.36 7.17
CA GLU A 40 32.19 -47.35 6.11
C GLU A 40 30.76 -47.90 6.07
N ALA A 41 29.84 -47.07 5.59
CA ALA A 41 28.65 -47.51 4.89
C ALA A 41 28.73 -46.94 3.46
N THR A 42 29.42 -47.69 2.60
CA THR A 42 28.95 -48.04 1.25
C THR A 42 27.95 -47.06 0.64
N ARG A 43 28.36 -46.12 -0.22
CA ARG A 43 28.63 -46.37 -1.64
C ARG A 43 27.57 -47.28 -2.29
N ALA A 44 26.30 -46.88 -2.23
CA ALA A 44 25.21 -47.40 -3.08
C ALA A 44 23.98 -46.45 -3.07
N ALA A 45 24.15 -45.21 -3.55
CA ALA A 45 23.04 -44.34 -3.95
C ALA A 45 23.55 -43.27 -4.93
N ALA A 46 24.34 -43.71 -5.90
CA ALA A 46 24.67 -42.94 -7.09
C ALA A 46 23.63 -43.23 -8.17
N GLU A 47 22.35 -42.91 -7.92
CA GLU A 47 21.32 -42.92 -8.97
C GLU A 47 20.03 -42.20 -8.51
N ALA A 48 20.12 -40.89 -8.36
CA ALA A 48 18.96 -40.03 -8.54
C ALA A 48 19.51 -38.72 -9.08
N ALA A 49 19.79 -38.73 -10.39
CA ALA A 49 19.99 -37.51 -11.14
C ALA A 49 18.90 -36.52 -10.74
N PRO A 50 19.21 -35.24 -10.44
CA PRO A 50 18.16 -34.24 -10.38
C PRO A 50 17.49 -34.27 -11.75
N GLU A 51 16.24 -34.73 -11.78
CA GLU A 51 15.39 -34.75 -12.94
C GLU A 51 15.43 -33.35 -13.54
N VAL A 52 16.21 -33.19 -14.60
CA VAL A 52 16.32 -31.95 -15.35
C VAL A 52 14.95 -31.78 -15.97
N THR A 53 14.09 -31.02 -15.30
CA THR A 53 12.83 -30.56 -15.89
C THR A 53 13.14 -30.09 -17.31
N PRO A 54 12.47 -30.62 -18.34
CA PRO A 54 12.77 -30.24 -19.70
C PRO A 54 12.57 -28.72 -19.79
N ARG A 55 13.65 -28.01 -20.14
CA ARG A 55 13.58 -26.59 -20.50
C ARG A 55 12.58 -26.50 -21.65
N LYS A 56 11.32 -26.16 -21.36
CA LYS A 56 10.31 -25.86 -22.38
C LYS A 56 10.97 -24.96 -23.41
N THR A 57 10.89 -25.35 -24.67
CA THR A 57 11.55 -24.64 -25.76
C THR A 57 11.11 -23.18 -25.77
N GLY A 58 11.96 -22.25 -26.24
CA GLY A 58 11.69 -20.81 -26.14
C GLY A 58 10.33 -20.38 -26.71
N VAL A 59 9.83 -21.09 -27.72
CA VAL A 59 8.51 -20.87 -28.33
C VAL A 59 7.35 -21.35 -27.45
N GLU A 60 7.48 -22.53 -26.83
CA GLU A 60 6.48 -23.05 -25.89
C GLU A 60 6.40 -22.20 -24.61
N ALA A 61 7.55 -21.74 -24.10
CA ALA A 61 7.60 -20.84 -22.96
C ALA A 61 6.96 -19.47 -23.27
N LEU A 62 7.10 -18.97 -24.50
CA LEU A 62 6.43 -17.75 -24.97
C LEU A 62 4.91 -17.93 -25.08
N HIS A 63 4.44 -19.05 -25.66
CA HIS A 63 3.00 -19.33 -25.74
C HIS A 63 2.36 -19.51 -24.36
N GLU A 64 3.04 -20.17 -23.42
CA GLU A 64 2.59 -20.30 -22.04
C GLU A 64 2.47 -18.92 -21.36
N ARG A 65 3.50 -18.07 -21.48
CA ARG A 65 3.47 -16.69 -20.95
C ARG A 65 2.30 -15.90 -21.52
N ARG A 66 2.12 -15.95 -22.85
CA ARG A 66 1.01 -15.26 -23.52
C ARG A 66 -0.35 -15.75 -23.03
N ARG A 67 -0.54 -17.05 -22.81
CA ARG A 67 -1.79 -17.59 -22.26
C ARG A 67 -2.06 -17.10 -20.84
N VAL A 68 -1.03 -17.04 -19.99
CA VAL A 68 -1.14 -16.51 -18.62
C VAL A 68 -1.46 -15.01 -18.64
N GLU A 69 -0.82 -14.23 -19.52
CA GLU A 69 -1.11 -12.81 -19.72
C GLU A 69 -2.55 -12.58 -20.21
N GLU A 70 -3.00 -13.34 -21.21
CA GLU A 70 -4.38 -13.24 -21.72
C GLU A 70 -5.42 -13.63 -20.66
N ALA A 71 -5.15 -14.65 -19.84
CA ALA A 71 -6.03 -15.06 -18.74
C ALA A 71 -6.10 -13.99 -17.63
N THR A 72 -4.95 -13.45 -17.22
CA THR A 72 -4.90 -12.37 -16.22
C THR A 72 -5.53 -11.08 -16.73
N PHE A 73 -5.38 -10.75 -18.01
CA PHE A 73 -6.06 -9.63 -18.66
C PHE A 73 -7.58 -9.78 -18.60
N LYS A 74 -8.12 -10.93 -19.04
CA LYS A 74 -9.57 -11.20 -19.00
C LYS A 74 -10.12 -11.13 -17.57
N GLN A 75 -9.38 -11.67 -16.61
CA GLN A 75 -9.78 -11.61 -15.20
C GLN A 75 -9.82 -10.17 -14.70
N ARG A 76 -8.79 -9.36 -15.01
CA ARG A 76 -8.75 -7.93 -14.66
C ARG A 76 -9.86 -7.14 -15.34
N GLU A 77 -10.16 -7.40 -16.60
CA GLU A 77 -11.23 -6.72 -17.35
C GLU A 77 -12.62 -7.01 -16.75
N SER A 78 -12.91 -8.26 -16.42
CA SER A 78 -14.16 -8.63 -15.74
C SER A 78 -14.29 -7.93 -14.39
N LYS A 79 -13.21 -7.89 -13.60
CA LYS A 79 -13.20 -7.21 -12.30
C LYS A 79 -13.28 -5.69 -12.43
N LYS A 80 -12.70 -5.13 -13.49
CA LYS A 80 -12.82 -3.71 -13.80
C LYS A 80 -14.26 -3.33 -14.07
N HIS A 81 -14.99 -4.11 -14.87
CA HIS A 81 -16.41 -3.84 -15.11
C HIS A 81 -17.26 -3.90 -13.82
N GLN A 82 -16.93 -4.79 -12.89
CA GLN A 82 -17.58 -4.84 -11.57
C GLN A 82 -17.25 -3.59 -10.73
N ALA A 83 -15.98 -3.19 -10.70
CA ALA A 83 -15.54 -1.99 -10.01
C ALA A 83 -16.18 -0.72 -10.61
N ASP A 84 -16.26 -0.62 -11.93
CA ASP A 84 -16.85 0.51 -12.65
C ASP A 84 -18.33 0.70 -12.30
N LYS A 85 -19.10 -0.37 -12.11
CA LYS A 85 -20.51 -0.27 -11.66
C LYS A 85 -20.62 0.33 -10.27
N LEU A 86 -19.84 -0.20 -9.32
CA LEU A 86 -19.80 0.33 -7.95
C LEU A 86 -19.34 1.78 -7.92
N LEU A 87 -18.32 2.11 -8.72
CA LEU A 87 -17.81 3.45 -8.85
C LEU A 87 -18.83 4.39 -9.46
N HIS A 88 -19.58 3.95 -10.48
CA HIS A 88 -20.62 4.76 -11.11
C HIS A 88 -21.74 5.11 -10.14
N GLU A 89 -22.23 4.14 -9.35
CA GLU A 89 -23.23 4.40 -8.31
C GLU A 89 -22.69 5.37 -7.24
N TRP A 90 -21.45 5.17 -6.82
CA TRP A 90 -20.81 6.02 -5.83
C TRP A 90 -20.59 7.46 -6.34
N LEU A 91 -20.15 7.61 -7.59
CA LEU A 91 -20.01 8.90 -8.26
C LEU A 91 -21.36 9.58 -8.48
N GLY A 92 -22.43 8.82 -8.75
CA GLY A 92 -23.78 9.36 -8.84
C GLY A 92 -24.27 9.97 -7.53
N ARG A 93 -23.93 9.35 -6.39
CA ARG A 93 -24.29 9.85 -5.05
C ARG A 93 -23.50 11.09 -4.65
N THR A 94 -22.19 11.07 -4.91
CA THR A 94 -21.25 12.14 -4.53
C THR A 94 -21.16 13.27 -5.57
N ARG A 95 -21.75 13.06 -6.75
CA ARG A 95 -21.72 13.98 -7.90
C ARG A 95 -20.30 14.38 -8.33
N GLY A 96 -19.30 13.55 -8.01
CA GLY A 96 -17.89 13.84 -8.25
C GLY A 96 -17.31 14.95 -7.36
N ASP A 97 -17.98 15.34 -6.28
CA ASP A 97 -17.45 16.29 -5.30
C ASP A 97 -16.39 15.63 -4.42
N VAL A 98 -15.16 16.15 -4.43
CA VAL A 98 -14.02 15.55 -3.71
C VAL A 98 -14.27 15.46 -2.20
N TYR A 99 -14.99 16.40 -1.59
CA TYR A 99 -15.23 16.42 -0.15
C TYR A 99 -16.22 15.32 0.24
N GLU A 100 -17.27 15.13 -0.55
CA GLU A 100 -18.25 14.05 -0.35
C GLU A 100 -17.65 12.69 -0.66
N MET A 101 -16.83 12.60 -1.72
CA MET A 101 -16.08 11.39 -2.05
C MET A 101 -15.15 11.01 -0.91
N MET A 102 -14.33 11.92 -0.40
CA MET A 102 -13.43 11.64 0.73
C MET A 102 -14.18 11.24 2.01
N GLY A 103 -15.36 11.81 2.27
CA GLY A 103 -16.17 11.45 3.44
C GLY A 103 -16.92 10.12 3.34
N SER A 104 -17.19 9.67 2.12
CA SER A 104 -17.90 8.41 1.84
C SER A 104 -16.98 7.29 1.39
N VAL A 105 -15.68 7.54 1.22
CA VAL A 105 -14.70 6.54 0.75
C VAL A 105 -14.60 5.31 1.67
N LYS A 106 -14.93 5.47 2.96
CA LYS A 106 -15.02 4.39 3.96
C LYS A 106 -16.08 3.33 3.64
N LEU A 107 -17.00 3.61 2.71
CA LEU A 107 -18.00 2.64 2.26
C LEU A 107 -17.36 1.48 1.47
N PHE A 108 -16.16 1.66 0.94
CA PHE A 108 -15.39 0.58 0.33
C PHE A 108 -14.68 -0.25 1.41
N THR A 109 -15.45 -1.10 2.09
CA THR A 109 -14.95 -1.96 3.19
C THR A 109 -13.84 -2.92 2.74
N ASP A 110 -13.84 -3.31 1.46
CA ASP A 110 -12.79 -4.15 0.88
C ASP A 110 -11.43 -3.44 0.75
N LEU A 111 -11.43 -2.10 0.78
CA LEU A 111 -10.22 -1.27 0.66
C LEU A 111 -9.75 -0.71 1.99
N PHE A 112 -10.65 -0.55 2.96
CA PHE A 112 -10.39 0.11 4.22
C PHE A 112 -10.99 -0.66 5.38
N ASP A 113 -10.13 -1.22 6.23
CA ASP A 113 -10.55 -1.87 7.48
C ASP A 113 -11.15 -0.88 8.50
N SER A 114 -10.81 0.41 8.37
CA SER A 114 -11.24 1.49 9.24
C SER A 114 -11.23 2.82 8.48
N ASP A 115 -11.91 3.83 9.03
CA ASP A 115 -11.96 5.16 8.43
C ASP A 115 -10.54 5.69 8.12
N PRO A 116 -10.19 5.85 6.84
CA PRO A 116 -8.84 6.23 6.45
C PRO A 116 -8.47 7.66 6.83
N LEU A 117 -9.45 8.51 7.13
CA LEU A 117 -9.26 9.88 7.56
C LEU A 117 -9.38 10.06 9.08
N ALA A 118 -9.75 9.00 9.81
CA ALA A 118 -9.96 9.01 11.26
C ALA A 118 -10.92 10.14 11.71
N GLY A 119 -12.02 10.33 10.98
CA GLY A 119 -13.01 11.38 11.23
C GLY A 119 -12.60 12.80 10.82
N ILE A 120 -11.35 13.02 10.36
CA ILE A 120 -10.88 14.33 9.94
C ILE A 120 -11.26 14.57 8.48
N LEU A 121 -12.44 15.13 8.26
CA LEU A 121 -12.89 15.53 6.93
C LEU A 121 -12.31 16.90 6.55
N PRO A 122 -11.79 17.07 5.32
CA PRO A 122 -11.30 18.35 4.86
C PRO A 122 -12.45 19.36 4.77
N GLN A 123 -12.23 20.57 5.27
CA GLN A 123 -13.19 21.65 5.11
C GLN A 123 -13.06 22.31 3.74
N ARG A 124 -14.20 22.73 3.16
CA ARG A 124 -14.22 23.43 1.86
C ARG A 124 -13.40 24.71 1.93
N GLY A 125 -12.58 24.97 0.90
CA GLY A 125 -11.70 26.15 0.86
C GLY A 125 -10.35 25.97 1.56
N HIS A 126 -10.17 24.94 2.40
CA HIS A 126 -8.91 24.71 3.11
C HIS A 126 -7.99 23.75 2.34
N ALA A 127 -7.25 24.29 1.36
CA ALA A 127 -6.35 23.52 0.49
C ALA A 127 -5.34 22.63 1.24
N ALA A 128 -4.76 23.13 2.34
CA ALA A 128 -3.79 22.38 3.12
C ALA A 128 -4.41 21.11 3.76
N GLN A 129 -5.65 21.21 4.25
CA GLN A 129 -6.38 20.07 4.80
C GLN A 129 -6.77 19.08 3.71
N LEU A 130 -7.23 19.58 2.55
CA LEU A 130 -7.55 18.76 1.39
C LEU A 130 -6.32 17.98 0.92
N LYS A 131 -5.17 18.64 0.76
CA LYS A 131 -3.90 18.01 0.36
C LYS A 131 -3.46 16.93 1.36
N LYS A 132 -3.63 17.18 2.67
CA LYS A 132 -3.29 16.21 3.72
C LYS A 132 -4.22 15.00 3.70
N ALA A 133 -5.52 15.21 3.56
CA ALA A 133 -6.51 14.14 3.44
C ALA A 133 -6.26 13.29 2.18
N TRP A 134 -6.01 13.96 1.05
CA TRP A 134 -5.62 13.32 -0.20
C TRP A 134 -4.39 12.44 -0.04
N HIS A 135 -3.28 12.94 0.52
CA HIS A 135 -2.06 12.15 0.71
C HIS A 135 -2.28 10.91 1.56
N LYS A 136 -3.10 11.01 2.62
CA LYS A 136 -3.44 9.84 3.45
C LYS A 136 -4.19 8.78 2.66
N LEU A 137 -5.16 9.18 1.83
CA LEU A 137 -5.92 8.27 0.98
C LEU A 137 -5.07 7.66 -0.12
N ALA A 138 -4.30 8.50 -0.82
CA ALA A 138 -3.38 8.08 -1.88
C ALA A 138 -2.38 7.04 -1.37
N ALA A 139 -1.81 7.25 -0.18
CA ALA A 139 -0.87 6.30 0.42
C ALA A 139 -1.48 4.92 0.70
N LYS A 140 -2.78 4.84 0.99
CA LYS A 140 -3.49 3.58 1.21
C LYS A 140 -3.94 2.92 -0.09
N LEU A 141 -4.42 3.71 -1.04
CA LEU A 141 -4.95 3.26 -2.33
C LEU A 141 -3.88 2.98 -3.38
N HIS A 142 -2.61 3.33 -3.11
CA HIS A 142 -1.52 3.16 -4.05
C HIS A 142 -1.38 1.68 -4.49
N PRO A 143 -1.21 1.39 -5.79
CA PRO A 143 -1.15 0.02 -6.31
C PRO A 143 -0.08 -0.84 -5.63
N ASP A 144 1.05 -0.25 -5.24
CA ASP A 144 2.12 -0.93 -4.51
C ASP A 144 1.65 -1.52 -3.17
N ARG A 145 0.74 -0.85 -2.46
CA ARG A 145 0.14 -1.35 -1.22
C ARG A 145 -0.89 -2.45 -1.45
N GLN A 146 -1.41 -2.56 -2.68
CA GLN A 146 -2.50 -3.46 -3.03
C GLN A 146 -1.98 -4.76 -3.69
N GLN A 147 -0.69 -4.87 -4.00
CA GLN A 147 -0.11 -6.02 -4.70
C GLN A 147 -0.39 -7.37 -4.04
N GLN A 148 -0.50 -7.40 -2.70
CA GLN A 148 -0.78 -8.61 -1.93
C GLN A 148 -2.27 -8.95 -1.84
N ASN A 149 -3.15 -8.03 -2.23
CA ASN A 149 -4.60 -8.21 -2.18
C ASN A 149 -5.12 -8.94 -3.41
N SER A 150 -6.38 -9.35 -3.36
CA SER A 150 -7.05 -9.98 -4.50
C SER A 150 -7.04 -9.06 -5.74
N VAL A 151 -7.07 -9.65 -6.93
CA VAL A 151 -7.16 -8.89 -8.20
C VAL A 151 -8.37 -7.94 -8.20
N ALA A 152 -9.49 -8.35 -7.58
CA ALA A 152 -10.67 -7.50 -7.46
C ALA A 152 -10.41 -6.25 -6.61
N THR A 153 -9.77 -6.43 -5.46
CA THR A 153 -9.37 -5.35 -4.55
C THR A 153 -8.38 -4.40 -5.21
N GLN A 154 -7.38 -4.94 -5.93
CA GLN A 154 -6.40 -4.15 -6.68
C GLN A 154 -7.08 -3.25 -7.70
N VAL A 155 -7.94 -3.83 -8.55
CA VAL A 155 -8.64 -3.08 -9.60
C VAL A 155 -9.59 -2.04 -9.00
N LEU A 156 -10.32 -2.39 -7.93
CA LEU A 156 -11.19 -1.44 -7.23
C LEU A 156 -10.40 -0.27 -6.65
N ALA A 157 -9.25 -0.54 -6.01
CA ALA A 157 -8.38 0.49 -5.46
C ALA A 157 -7.87 1.44 -6.54
N GLU A 158 -7.44 0.90 -7.68
CA GLU A 158 -6.98 1.69 -8.84
C GLU A 158 -8.08 2.61 -9.37
N GLU A 159 -9.30 2.11 -9.55
CA GLU A 159 -10.41 2.91 -10.08
C GLU A 159 -10.88 3.98 -9.08
N VAL A 160 -10.96 3.66 -7.79
CA VAL A 160 -11.26 4.65 -6.73
C VAL A 160 -10.16 5.71 -6.65
N PHE A 161 -8.88 5.30 -6.76
CA PHE A 161 -7.74 6.21 -6.77
C PHE A 161 -7.80 7.19 -7.96
N LYS A 162 -8.09 6.70 -9.17
CA LYS A 162 -8.26 7.55 -10.36
C LYS A 162 -9.40 8.55 -10.18
N ALA A 163 -10.56 8.10 -9.70
CA ALA A 163 -11.73 8.96 -9.49
C ALA A 163 -11.43 10.09 -8.50
N LEU A 164 -10.81 9.77 -7.36
CA LEU A 164 -10.41 10.77 -6.36
C LEU A 164 -9.33 11.71 -6.88
N THR A 165 -8.37 11.21 -7.68
CA THR A 165 -7.33 12.04 -8.31
C THR A 165 -7.95 13.10 -9.21
N ILE A 166 -8.92 12.70 -10.04
CA ILE A 166 -9.63 13.62 -10.95
C ILE A 166 -10.40 14.68 -10.15
N ALA A 167 -11.14 14.27 -9.11
CA ALA A 167 -11.89 15.19 -8.28
C ALA A 167 -10.97 16.16 -7.50
N TYR A 168 -9.85 15.65 -6.97
CA TYR A 168 -8.84 16.46 -6.28
C TYR A 168 -8.15 17.45 -7.21
N ALA A 169 -7.80 17.05 -8.44
CA ALA A 169 -7.21 17.95 -9.43
C ALA A 169 -8.15 19.12 -9.77
N LYS A 170 -9.43 18.81 -10.03
CA LYS A 170 -10.47 19.83 -10.28
C LYS A 170 -10.62 20.80 -9.10
N GLU A 171 -10.61 20.30 -7.87
CA GLU A 171 -10.74 21.16 -6.69
C GLU A 171 -9.48 22.01 -6.47
N ASN A 172 -8.28 21.50 -6.74
CA ASN A 172 -7.06 22.32 -6.67
C ASN A 172 -7.06 23.46 -7.68
N GLU A 173 -7.51 23.19 -8.91
CA GLU A 173 -7.71 24.23 -9.93
C GLU A 173 -8.70 25.29 -9.43
N ARG A 174 -9.82 24.87 -8.83
CA ARG A 174 -10.83 25.77 -8.24
C ARG A 174 -10.26 26.64 -7.11
N LEU A 175 -9.40 26.07 -6.27
CA LEU A 175 -8.75 26.77 -5.15
C LEU A 175 -7.57 27.65 -5.59
N GLY A 176 -7.21 27.66 -6.89
CA GLY A 176 -6.07 28.42 -7.40
C GLY A 176 -4.71 27.92 -6.91
N VAL A 177 -4.67 26.71 -6.34
CA VAL A 177 -3.45 26.08 -5.85
C VAL A 177 -2.79 25.42 -7.05
N ARG A 178 -1.93 26.16 -7.74
CA ARG A 178 -1.02 25.55 -8.73
C ARG A 178 -0.11 24.56 -7.98
N ALA A 179 -0.15 23.31 -8.41
CA ALA A 179 0.69 22.23 -7.90
C ALA A 179 2.17 22.50 -8.19
#